data_AF-A0A382MPU3-F1
#
_entry.id   AF-A0A382MPU3-F1
#
_cell.length_a   1.000
_cell.length_b   1.000
_cell.length_c   1.000
_cell.angle_alpha   90.00
_cell.angle_beta   90.00
_cell.angle_gamma   90.00
#
_symmetry.space_group_name_H-M   'P 1'
#
loop_
_entity.id
_entity.type
_entity.pdbx_description
1 polymer ?
#
loop_
_entity_poly.entity_id
_entity_poly.type
_entity_poly.pdbx_seq_one_letter_code
_entity_poly.pdbx_strand_id
1 'polypeptide(L)' 'MLFLHGNPTWSFYYRNLIQSFQARYRCIAPDHIGCGFSDKPQEYNYTLRNHIDNLEKLVDFLGLKNIT' A
#
# COMPACT_ATOMS: atom_id res chain seq x y z
N MET A 1 9.75 3.32 4.61
CA MET A 1 9.22 4.13 3.51
C MET A 1 8.03 3.41 2.93
N LEU A 2 6.90 4.10 2.88
CA LEU A 2 5.62 3.54 2.46
C LEU A 2 5.21 4.15 1.12
N PHE A 3 4.99 3.32 0.11
CA PHE A 3 4.61 3.76 -1.22
C PHE A 3 3.13 3.48 -1.46
N LEU A 4 2.35 4.51 -1.74
CA LEU A 4 0.91 4.40 -1.99
C LEU A 4 0.60 4.74 -3.44
N HIS A 5 0.09 3.76 -4.18
CA HIS A 5 -0.28 3.95 -5.58
C HIS A 5 -1.65 4.63 -5.70
N GLY A 6 -1.93 5.25 -6.84
CA GLY A 6 -3.25 5.75 -7.20
C GLY A 6 -4.01 4.80 -8.12
N ASN A 7 -5.19 5.20 -8.57
CA ASN A 7 -5.93 4.52 -9.63
C ASN A 7 -5.53 5.10 -10.99
N PRO A 8 -5.33 4.30 -12.06
CA PRO A 8 -5.55 2.84 -12.17
C PRO A 8 -4.26 1.99 -12.00
N THR A 9 -3.31 2.39 -11.15
CA THR A 9 -2.03 1.69 -10.98
C THR A 9 -2.05 0.72 -9.79
N TRP A 10 -0.88 0.17 -9.43
CA TRP A 10 -0.68 -0.82 -8.37
C TRP A 10 0.79 -0.77 -7.89
N SER A 11 1.11 -1.50 -6.84
CA SER A 11 2.42 -1.49 -6.16
C SER A 11 3.63 -1.63 -7.10
N PHE A 12 3.51 -2.39 -8.19
CA PHE A 12 4.58 -2.59 -9.18
C PHE A 12 5.06 -1.29 -9.85
N TYR A 13 4.25 -0.22 -9.80
CA TYR A 13 4.64 1.12 -10.24
C TYR A 13 5.93 1.59 -9.54
N TYR A 14 6.14 1.23 -8.28
CA TYR A 14 7.28 1.67 -7.46
C TYR A 14 8.53 0.80 -7.55
N ARG A 15 8.55 -0.27 -8.37
CA ARG A 15 9.64 -1.27 -8.37
C ARG A 15 11.06 -0.67 -8.48
N ASN A 16 11.26 0.33 -9.33
CA ASN A 16 12.58 0.96 -9.54
C ASN A 16 12.97 1.87 -8.35
N LEU A 17 11.99 2.54 -7.75
CA LEU A 17 12.20 3.34 -6.54
C LEU A 17 12.53 2.42 -5.36
N ILE A 18 11.79 1.33 -5.20
CA ILE A 18 12.09 0.30 -4.19
C ILE A 18 13.52 -0.21 -4.38
N GLN A 19 13.92 -0.56 -5.61
CA GLN A 19 15.30 -1.00 -5.89
C GLN A 19 16.36 0.03 -5.49
N SER A 20 16.07 1.32 -5.68
CA SER A 20 17.00 2.42 -5.36
C SER A 20 17.11 2.68 -3.85
N PHE A 21 16.05 2.40 -3.09
CA PHE A 21 15.95 2.77 -1.68
C PHE A 21 16.02 1.60 -0.68
N GLN A 22 15.86 0.36 -1.15
CA GLN A 22 15.85 -0.83 -0.29
C GLN A 22 17.12 -1.00 0.57
N ALA A 23 18.26 -0.45 0.13
CA ALA A 23 19.50 -0.50 0.91
C ALA A 23 19.48 0.38 2.17
N ARG A 24 18.57 1.36 2.23
CA ARG A 24 18.50 2.35 3.32
C ARG A 24 17.20 2.29 4.12
N TYR A 25 16.13 1.77 3.52
CA TYR A 25 14.80 1.77 4.13
C TYR A 25 14.14 0.41 3.95
N ARG A 26 13.32 0.02 4.94
CA ARG A 26 12.28 -0.98 4.73
C ARG A 26 11.24 -0.36 3.79
N CYS A 27 11.24 -0.81 2.54
CA CYS A 27 10.33 -0.38 1.48
C CYS A 27 9.08 -1.27 1.49
N ILE A 28 7.90 -0.66 1.64
CA ILE A 28 6.62 -1.36 1.63
C ILE A 28 5.71 -0.66 0.63
N ALA A 29 5.16 -1.41 -0.32
CA ALA A 29 4.22 -0.92 -1.32
C ALA A 29 3.00 -1.85 -1.34
N PRO A 30 1.95 -1.58 -0.54
CA PRO A 30 0.74 -2.38 -0.55
C PRO A 30 -0.08 -2.10 -1.81
N ASP A 31 -0.83 -3.10 -2.27
CA ASP A 31 -1.95 -2.88 -3.16
C ASP A 31 -3.19 -2.53 -2.32
N HIS A 32 -3.96 -1.51 -2.73
CA HIS A 32 -5.26 -1.27 -2.12
C HIS A 32 -6.22 -2.44 -2.42
N ILE A 33 -7.17 -2.72 -1.51
CA ILE A 33 -8.29 -3.64 -1.81
C ILE A 33 -8.97 -3.18 -3.09
N GLY A 34 -9.18 -4.11 -4.04
CA GLY A 34 -9.66 -3.82 -5.39
C GLY A 34 -8.55 -3.68 -6.45
N CYS A 35 -7.28 -3.52 -6.05
CA CYS A 35 -6.16 -3.24 -6.94
C CYS A 35 -5.13 -4.37 -6.94
N GLY A 36 -4.36 -4.46 -8.03
CA GLY A 36 -3.20 -5.34 -8.12
C GLY A 36 -3.49 -6.80 -7.76
N PHE A 37 -2.69 -7.36 -6.85
CA PHE A 37 -2.89 -8.71 -6.32
C PHE A 37 -3.74 -8.78 -5.05
N SER A 38 -4.14 -7.65 -4.46
CA SER A 38 -5.08 -7.66 -3.35
C SER A 38 -6.47 -8.13 -3.78
N ASP A 39 -7.21 -8.66 -2.80
CA ASP A 39 -8.57 -9.15 -2.99
C ASP A 39 -9.49 -8.09 -3.60
N LYS A 40 -10.48 -8.57 -4.35
CA LYS A 40 -11.48 -7.76 -5.06
C LYS A 40 -12.89 -8.20 -4.66
N PRO A 41 -13.23 -8.11 -3.37
CA PRO A 41 -14.52 -8.53 -2.86
C PRO A 41 -15.64 -7.78 -3.60
N GLN A 42 -16.69 -8.52 -3.97
CA GLN A 42 -17.87 -7.96 -4.64
C GLN A 42 -18.73 -7.18 -3.64
N GLU A 43 -18.83 -7.66 -2.40
CA GLU A 43 -19.56 -7.02 -1.31
C GLU A 43 -18.61 -6.18 -0.45
N TYR A 44 -18.08 -5.11 -1.03
CA TYR A 44 -17.20 -4.18 -0.32
C TYR A 44 -17.45 -2.74 -0.75
N ASN A 45 -17.58 -1.85 0.23
CA ASN A 45 -17.75 -0.43 -0.01
C ASN A 45 -16.41 0.23 -0.32
N TYR A 46 -16.10 0.44 -1.60
CA TYR A 46 -14.88 1.12 -2.06
C TYR A 46 -14.96 2.64 -1.85
N THR A 47 -14.90 3.05 -0.58
CA THR A 47 -14.88 4.46 -0.18
C THR A 47 -13.47 4.89 0.23
N LEU A 48 -13.17 6.18 0.10
CA LEU A 48 -11.90 6.73 0.58
C LEU A 48 -11.65 6.41 2.07
N ARG A 49 -12.70 6.51 2.91
CA ARG A 49 -12.61 6.16 4.33
C ARG A 49 -12.13 4.73 4.53
N ASN A 50 -12.72 3.76 3.82
CA ASN A 50 -12.33 2.38 3.97
C ASN A 50 -10.92 2.10 3.42
N HIS A 51 -10.48 2.81 2.38
CA HIS A 51 -9.09 2.72 1.92
C HIS A 51 -8.09 3.25 2.97
N ILE A 52 -8.42 4.35 3.64
CA ILE A 52 -7.63 4.89 4.76
C ILE A 52 -7.60 3.89 5.91
N ASP A 53 -8.75 3.36 6.32
CA ASP A 53 -8.85 2.41 7.45
C ASP A 53 -8.04 1.14 7.22
N ASN A 54 -8.06 0.60 5.99
CA ASN A 54 -7.25 -0.55 5.64
C ASN A 54 -5.75 -0.25 5.73
N LEU A 55 -5.35 0.95 5.31
CA LEU A 55 -3.96 1.35 5.35
C LEU A 55 -3.47 1.55 6.80
N GLU A 56 -4.27 2.22 7.64
CA GLU A 56 -3.99 2.38 9.07
C GLU A 56 -3.83 1.01 9.75
N LYS A 57 -4.77 0.09 9.51
CA LYS A 57 -4.67 -1.29 10.03
C LYS A 57 -3.42 -2.01 9.57
N LEU A 58 -3.00 -1.84 8.30
CA LEU A 58 -1.78 -2.44 7.79
C LEU A 58 -0.54 -1.85 8.47
N VAL A 59 -0.50 -0.53 8.65
CA VAL A 59 0.59 0.17 9.33
C VAL A 59 0.75 -0.32 10.77
N ASP A 60 -0.36 -0.43 11.49
CA ASP A 60 -0.40 -0.94 12.87
C ASP A 60 0.01 -2.41 12.93
N PHE A 61 -0.54 -3.25 12.04
CA PHE A 61 -0.24 -4.68 11.98
C PHE A 61 1.24 -4.95 11.70
N LEU A 62 1.87 -4.17 10.81
CA LEU A 62 3.28 -4.29 10.48
C LEU A 62 4.21 -3.58 11.50
N GLY A 63 3.64 -2.90 12.50
CA GLY A 63 4.36 -2.19 13.55
C GLY A 63 5.23 -1.06 13.02
N LEU A 64 4.79 -0.38 11.95
CA LEU A 64 5.61 0.63 11.29
C LEU A 64 5.65 1.92 12.11
N LYS A 65 6.86 2.47 12.28
CA LYS A 65 7.12 3.72 13.00
C LYS A 65 7.97 4.64 12.13
N ASN A 66 7.83 5.95 12.31
CA ASN A 66 8.57 6.98 11.56
C ASN A 66 8.51 6.75 10.04
N ILE A 67 7.31 6.53 9.53
CA ILE A 67 7.10 6.35 8.10
C ILE A 67 7.32 7.70 7.41
N THR A 68 8.07 7.67 6.32
CA THR A 68 8.15 8.74 5.30
C THR A 68 7.58 8.19 4.01
#